data_AF-A0A7V8VVI1-F1
#
_entry.id   AF-A0A7V8VVI1-F1
#
_cell.length_a   1.000
_cell.length_b   1.000
_cell.length_c   1.000
_cell.angle_alpha   90.00
_cell.angle_beta   90.00
_cell.angle_gamma   90.00
#
_symmetry.space_group_name_H-M   'P 1'
#
loop_
_entity.id
_entity.type
_entity.pdbx_description
1 polymer ?
#
loop_
_entity_poly.entity_id
_entity_poly.type
_entity_poly.pdbx_seq_one_letter_code
_entity_poly.pdbx_strand_id
1 'polypeptide(L)'
;VYAFEPFAGSFALLEENARQNSLANVVAVCEAVGSATGTVVLDLGRGEPSHVQSRHVSTAVEVPQRVVPSVSMQDLVIRFALESLDLVKLDCEGMEYDILLNSPHWVLERIDRIVLEYHDAFTPHTHHDLVRFLERAGYVVETFPNQVHADLGYLRAARRHGAGAGATTGQPTPLHVDGRSL
;
A
#
# COMPACT_ATOMS: atom_id res chain seq x y z
N VAL A 1 1.96 -14.87 2.07
CA VAL A 1 2.56 -13.52 2.19
C VAL A 1 3.61 -13.38 1.10
N TYR A 2 3.58 -12.28 0.35
CA TYR A 2 4.65 -11.90 -0.57
C TYR A 2 5.36 -10.70 0.04
N ALA A 3 6.66 -10.81 0.30
CA ALA A 3 7.45 -9.78 0.97
C ALA A 3 8.55 -9.30 0.03
N PHE A 4 8.59 -8.00 -0.23
CA PHE A 4 9.53 -7.37 -1.16
C PHE A 4 10.48 -6.49 -0.36
N GLU A 5 11.79 -6.73 -0.53
CA GLU A 5 12.85 -5.98 0.15
C GLU A 5 14.05 -5.87 -0.80
N PRO A 6 14.31 -4.69 -1.39
CA PRO A 6 15.38 -4.51 -2.36
C PRO A 6 16.79 -4.46 -1.74
N PHE A 7 16.92 -4.10 -0.46
CA PHE A 7 18.22 -3.99 0.18
C PHE A 7 18.68 -5.37 0.66
N ALA A 8 19.76 -5.89 0.04
CA ALA A 8 20.25 -7.25 0.27
C ALA A 8 20.51 -7.59 1.76
N GLY A 9 20.94 -6.61 2.56
CA GLY A 9 21.14 -6.81 4.00
C GLY A 9 19.84 -7.09 4.76
N SER A 10 18.80 -6.27 4.52
CA SER A 10 17.47 -6.45 5.09
C SER A 10 16.78 -7.70 4.54
N PHE A 11 16.99 -8.01 3.25
CA PHE A 11 16.48 -9.22 2.63
C PHE A 11 17.02 -10.49 3.29
N ALA A 12 18.33 -10.55 3.57
CA ALA A 12 18.93 -11.68 4.27
C ALA A 12 18.35 -11.87 5.68
N LEU A 13 18.05 -10.77 6.39
CA LEU A 13 17.39 -10.83 7.69
C LEU A 13 15.93 -11.31 7.58
N LEU A 14 15.20 -10.89 6.54
CA LEU A 14 13.86 -11.37 6.25
C LEU A 14 13.84 -12.90 6.04
N GLU A 15 14.75 -13.42 5.21
CA GLU A 15 14.86 -14.86 4.96
C GLU A 15 15.21 -15.63 6.24
N GLU A 16 16.17 -15.13 7.02
CA GLU A 16 16.56 -15.75 8.28
C GLU A 16 15.41 -15.75 9.30
N ASN A 17 14.68 -14.64 9.42
CA ASN A 17 13.51 -14.55 10.30
C ASN A 17 12.41 -15.53 9.88
N ALA A 18 12.13 -15.68 8.59
CA ALA A 18 11.16 -16.65 8.09
C ALA A 18 11.60 -18.08 8.39
N ARG A 19 12.88 -18.39 8.21
CA ARG A 19 13.48 -19.70 8.50
C ARG A 19 13.43 -20.04 9.99
N GLN A 20 13.84 -19.12 10.87
CA GLN A 20 13.83 -19.34 12.32
C GLN A 20 12.43 -19.60 12.87
N ASN A 21 11.41 -18.97 12.27
CA ASN A 21 10.02 -19.14 12.66
C ASN A 21 9.28 -20.25 11.89
N SER A 22 9.98 -21.02 11.04
CA SER A 22 9.40 -22.10 10.23
C SER A 22 8.20 -21.65 9.37
N LEU A 23 8.25 -20.43 8.84
CA LEU A 23 7.17 -19.86 8.03
C LEU A 23 7.24 -20.40 6.60
N ALA A 24 6.37 -21.35 6.27
CA ALA A 24 6.28 -21.93 4.92
C ALA A 24 5.40 -21.11 3.95
N ASN A 25 4.71 -20.08 4.45
CA ASN A 25 3.74 -19.28 3.70
C ASN A 25 4.26 -17.87 3.36
N VAL A 26 5.58 -17.66 3.42
CA VAL A 26 6.25 -16.40 3.06
C VAL A 26 7.08 -16.63 1.79
N VAL A 27 6.82 -15.84 0.76
CA VAL A 27 7.64 -15.74 -0.44
C VAL A 27 8.39 -14.42 -0.37
N ALA A 28 9.69 -14.47 -0.12
CA ALA A 28 10.55 -13.29 -0.10
C ALA A 28 11.10 -13.01 -1.51
N VAL A 29 11.07 -11.75 -1.94
CA VAL A 29 11.54 -11.30 -3.25
C VAL A 29 12.50 -10.12 -3.07
N CYS A 30 13.74 -10.26 -3.56
CA CYS A 30 14.76 -9.22 -3.49
C CYS A 30 14.60 -8.19 -4.62
N GLU A 31 13.46 -7.52 -4.65
CA GLU A 31 13.08 -6.51 -5.65
C GLU A 31 12.39 -5.34 -4.94
N ALA A 32 12.54 -4.13 -5.48
CA ALA A 32 11.73 -2.98 -5.07
C ALA A 32 10.33 -3.10 -5.67
N VAL A 33 9.33 -2.55 -4.99
CA VAL A 33 8.03 -2.25 -5.61
C VAL A 33 8.00 -0.76 -5.91
N GLY A 34 7.67 -0.37 -7.13
CA GLY A 34 7.70 1.02 -7.56
C GLY A 34 6.63 1.37 -8.58
N SER A 35 6.78 2.52 -9.23
CA SER A 35 5.84 3.01 -10.25
C SER A 35 5.88 2.23 -11.56
N ALA A 36 6.99 1.55 -11.85
CA ALA A 36 7.19 0.76 -13.06
C ALA A 36 8.13 -0.44 -12.84
N THR A 37 8.01 -1.44 -13.72
CA THR A 37 8.94 -2.56 -13.78
C THR A 37 10.23 -2.15 -14.51
N GLY A 38 11.37 -2.56 -13.99
CA GLY A 38 12.68 -2.21 -14.51
C GLY A 38 13.72 -2.18 -13.41
N THR A 39 14.43 -1.05 -13.27
CA THR A 39 15.40 -0.83 -12.20
C THR A 39 15.21 0.53 -11.55
N VAL A 40 15.52 0.60 -10.26
CA VAL A 40 15.50 1.84 -9.46
C VAL A 40 16.81 2.01 -8.72
N VAL A 41 17.07 3.23 -8.24
CA VAL A 41 18.27 3.55 -7.47
C VAL A 41 17.92 3.63 -5.97
N LEU A 42 18.54 2.76 -5.17
CA LEU A 42 18.54 2.88 -3.71
C LEU A 42 19.47 4.03 -3.29
N ASP A 43 18.96 4.98 -2.52
CA ASP A 43 19.76 6.05 -1.92
C ASP A 43 20.13 5.73 -0.46
N LEU A 44 21.34 5.21 -0.27
CA LEU A 44 21.87 4.86 1.05
C LEU A 44 22.52 6.05 1.79
N GLY A 45 22.37 7.28 1.28
CA GLY A 45 23.20 8.44 1.65
C GLY A 45 22.96 9.07 3.02
N ARG A 46 21.96 8.66 3.79
CA ARG A 46 21.58 9.29 5.08
C ARG A 46 21.78 8.42 6.33
N GLY A 47 22.62 7.40 6.26
CA GLY A 47 23.06 6.64 7.43
C GLY A 47 22.09 5.56 7.92
N GLU A 48 20.89 5.50 7.34
CA GLU A 48 19.95 4.39 7.47
C GLU A 48 19.73 3.78 6.07
N PRO A 49 19.76 2.44 5.92
CA PRO A 49 19.56 1.77 4.63
C PRO A 49 18.08 1.75 4.29
N SER A 50 17.50 2.89 3.91
CA SER A 50 16.04 2.94 3.75
C SER A 50 15.51 3.83 2.61
N HIS A 51 16.25 4.83 2.12
CA HIS A 51 15.71 5.69 1.06
C HIS A 51 15.82 5.07 -0.33
N VAL A 52 14.74 5.12 -1.11
CA VAL A 52 14.74 4.74 -2.53
C VAL A 52 14.19 5.91 -3.34
N GLN A 53 14.96 6.38 -4.33
CA GLN A 53 14.46 7.36 -5.28
C GLN A 53 14.24 6.68 -6.63
N SER A 54 13.00 6.75 -7.13
CA SER A 54 12.70 6.30 -8.49
C SER A 54 13.38 7.24 -9.49
N ARG A 55 14.53 6.81 -10.02
CA ARG A 55 15.16 7.41 -11.20
C ARG A 55 15.28 6.31 -12.25
N HIS A 56 14.52 6.41 -13.33
CA HIS A 56 14.75 5.59 -14.51
C HIS A 56 16.13 5.93 -15.09
N VAL A 57 17.12 5.07 -14.84
CA VAL A 57 18.48 5.25 -15.36
C VAL A 57 18.62 4.42 -16.63
N SER A 58 18.81 5.10 -17.76
CA SER A 58 19.03 4.49 -19.09
C SER A 58 20.49 4.14 -19.38
N THR A 59 21.43 4.33 -18.44
CA THR A 59 22.86 4.04 -18.64
C THR A 59 23.47 3.42 -17.40
N ALA A 60 23.93 2.17 -17.54
CA ALA A 60 24.63 1.41 -16.51
C ALA A 60 25.92 2.12 -16.10
N VAL A 61 25.93 2.67 -14.88
CA VAL A 61 27.16 3.05 -14.17
C VAL A 61 27.31 2.04 -13.05
N GLU A 62 28.41 1.28 -13.06
CA GLU A 62 28.77 0.33 -12.01
C GLU A 62 28.98 1.08 -10.68
N VAL A 63 27.96 1.06 -9.84
CA VAL A 63 28.10 1.29 -8.40
C VAL A 63 27.50 0.06 -7.70
N PRO A 64 28.28 -0.75 -6.95
CA PRO A 64 27.93 -2.16 -6.73
C PRO A 64 26.70 -2.48 -5.86
N GLN A 65 25.94 -1.49 -5.37
CA GLN A 65 24.73 -1.72 -4.55
C GLN A 65 23.61 -0.70 -4.76
N ARG A 66 23.70 0.16 -5.78
CA ARG A 66 22.72 1.25 -5.95
C ARG A 66 21.55 0.89 -6.86
N VAL A 67 21.76 0.08 -7.89
CA VAL A 67 20.71 -0.24 -8.86
C VAL A 67 20.12 -1.60 -8.53
N VAL A 68 18.82 -1.64 -8.27
CA VAL A 68 18.09 -2.87 -7.93
C VAL A 68 16.93 -3.08 -8.90
N PRO A 69 16.51 -4.34 -9.13
CA PRO A 69 15.29 -4.61 -9.87
C PRO A 69 14.07 -4.00 -9.15
N SER A 70 13.13 -3.51 -9.95
CA SER A 70 11.85 -2.97 -9.50
C SER A 70 10.71 -3.64 -10.27
N VAL A 71 9.60 -3.86 -9.59
CA VAL A 71 8.35 -4.35 -10.17
C VAL A 71 7.21 -3.37 -9.87
N SER A 72 6.33 -3.12 -10.84
CA SER A 72 5.12 -2.34 -10.60
C SER A 72 4.07 -3.14 -9.82
N MET A 73 3.17 -2.47 -9.10
CA MET A 73 2.03 -3.16 -8.44
C MET A 73 1.17 -3.95 -9.43
N GLN A 74 0.98 -3.42 -10.64
CA GLN A 74 0.28 -4.10 -11.72
C GLN A 74 0.98 -5.40 -12.11
N ASP A 75 2.28 -5.34 -12.40
CA ASP A 75 3.03 -6.51 -12.85
C ASP A 75 3.20 -7.53 -11.74
N LEU A 76 3.29 -7.09 -10.47
CA LEU A 76 3.25 -7.96 -9.30
C LEU A 76 1.93 -8.74 -9.24
N VAL A 77 0.78 -8.05 -9.33
CA VAL A 77 -0.53 -8.70 -9.31
C VAL A 77 -0.68 -9.70 -10.45
N ILE A 78 -0.18 -9.37 -11.65
CA ILE A 78 -0.20 -10.28 -12.81
C ILE A 78 0.75 -11.47 -12.60
N ARG A 79 2.01 -11.21 -12.20
CA ARG A 79 3.08 -12.21 -12.02
C ARG A 79 2.68 -13.31 -11.03
N PHE A 80 2.00 -12.93 -9.95
CA PHE A 80 1.58 -13.85 -8.91
C PHE A 80 0.11 -14.28 -9.04
N ALA A 81 -0.56 -13.90 -10.13
CA ALA A 81 -1.97 -14.19 -10.39
C ALA A 81 -2.87 -13.87 -9.18
N LEU A 82 -2.66 -12.70 -8.56
CA LEU A 82 -3.35 -12.31 -7.33
C LEU A 82 -4.76 -11.84 -7.65
N GLU A 83 -5.74 -12.66 -7.29
CA GLU A 83 -7.14 -12.30 -7.49
C GLU A 83 -7.61 -11.24 -6.49
N SER A 84 -7.13 -11.33 -5.25
CA SER A 84 -7.43 -10.40 -4.16
C SER A 84 -6.23 -10.28 -3.21
N LEU A 85 -6.19 -9.16 -2.50
CA LEU A 85 -5.17 -8.80 -1.52
C LEU A 85 -5.89 -8.33 -0.25
N ASP A 86 -5.95 -9.18 0.78
CA ASP A 86 -6.61 -8.82 2.05
C ASP A 86 -5.94 -7.63 2.74
N LEU A 87 -4.61 -7.52 2.59
CA LEU A 87 -3.81 -6.48 3.22
C LEU A 87 -2.56 -6.19 2.38
N VAL A 88 -2.28 -4.90 2.19
CA VAL A 88 -0.99 -4.38 1.73
C VAL A 88 -0.39 -3.53 2.83
N LYS A 89 0.82 -3.88 3.27
CA LYS A 89 1.64 -3.05 4.18
C LYS A 89 2.70 -2.31 3.34
N LEU A 90 2.84 -1.00 3.50
CA LEU A 90 3.93 -0.22 2.89
C LEU A 90 4.71 0.56 3.94
N ASP A 91 6.03 0.52 3.81
CA ASP A 91 6.99 1.12 4.72
C ASP A 91 8.29 1.20 3.92
N CYS A 92 8.38 2.24 3.09
CA CYS A 92 9.35 2.30 1.99
C CYS A 92 9.84 3.72 1.69
N GLU A 93 9.78 4.60 2.69
CA GLU A 93 10.60 5.83 2.78
C GLU A 93 10.40 6.78 1.59
N GLY A 94 9.15 6.96 1.18
CA GLY A 94 8.72 7.82 0.08
C GLY A 94 8.26 7.06 -1.16
N MET A 95 8.60 5.77 -1.32
CA MET A 95 8.13 5.00 -2.47
C MET A 95 6.63 4.67 -2.41
N GLU A 96 5.98 4.81 -1.26
CA GLU A 96 4.54 4.58 -1.11
C GLU A 96 3.71 5.46 -2.06
N TYR A 97 4.18 6.69 -2.33
CA TYR A 97 3.55 7.59 -3.29
C TYR A 97 3.66 7.06 -4.72
N ASP A 98 4.87 6.69 -5.14
CA ASP A 98 5.11 6.17 -6.48
C ASP A 98 4.36 4.86 -6.72
N ILE A 99 4.30 3.98 -5.72
CA ILE A 99 3.56 2.72 -5.76
C ILE A 99 2.06 2.99 -5.92
N LEU A 100 1.46 3.77 -5.03
CA LEU A 100 0.00 3.91 -4.97
C LEU A 100 -0.54 4.82 -6.06
N LEU A 101 0.07 6.00 -6.27
CA LEU A 101 -0.44 7.01 -7.21
C LEU A 101 -0.31 6.56 -8.68
N ASN A 102 0.59 5.63 -8.98
CA ASN A 102 0.75 5.05 -10.31
C ASN A 102 0.08 3.67 -10.45
N SER A 103 -0.55 3.14 -9.39
CA SER A 103 -1.30 1.88 -9.49
C SER A 103 -2.61 2.11 -10.24
N PRO A 104 -2.94 1.28 -11.25
CA PRO A 104 -4.20 1.41 -11.97
C PRO A 104 -5.39 1.05 -11.07
N HIS A 105 -6.55 1.65 -11.33
CA HIS A 105 -7.75 1.49 -10.50
C HIS A 105 -8.14 0.03 -10.26
N TRP A 106 -8.06 -0.83 -11.29
CA TRP A 106 -8.39 -2.24 -11.18
C TRP A 106 -7.44 -3.04 -10.25
N VAL A 107 -6.19 -2.60 -10.08
CA VAL A 107 -5.28 -3.19 -9.09
C VAL A 107 -5.73 -2.77 -7.69
N LEU A 108 -6.04 -1.49 -7.51
CA LEU A 108 -6.54 -1.00 -6.23
C LEU A 108 -7.83 -1.73 -5.84
N GLU A 109 -8.75 -1.99 -6.77
CA GLU A 109 -9.98 -2.77 -6.57
C GLU A 109 -9.77 -4.13 -5.92
N ARG A 110 -8.62 -4.77 -6.15
CA ARG A 110 -8.28 -6.08 -5.57
C ARG A 110 -7.80 -6.01 -4.13
N ILE A 111 -7.41 -4.82 -3.66
CA ILE A 111 -6.90 -4.61 -2.30
C ILE A 111 -8.07 -4.27 -1.37
N ASP A 112 -8.22 -5.03 -0.29
CA ASP A 112 -9.22 -4.76 0.74
C ASP A 112 -8.74 -3.69 1.73
N ARG A 113 -7.48 -3.81 2.19
CA ARG A 113 -6.90 -2.92 3.20
C ARG A 113 -5.49 -2.52 2.86
N ILE A 114 -5.17 -1.27 3.14
CA ILE A 114 -3.82 -0.72 3.03
C ILE A 114 -3.47 -0.16 4.41
N VAL A 115 -2.27 -0.49 4.90
CA VAL A 115 -1.66 0.16 6.05
C VAL A 115 -0.28 0.62 5.63
N LEU A 116 0.06 1.87 5.92
CA LEU A 116 1.37 2.38 5.55
C LEU A 116 1.90 3.42 6.52
N GLU A 117 3.22 3.55 6.58
CA GLU A 117 3.90 4.75 7.08
C GLU A 117 4.15 5.68 5.89
N TYR A 118 3.69 6.92 5.99
CA TYR A 118 3.92 7.94 4.97
C TYR A 118 5.09 8.82 5.38
N HIS A 119 5.84 9.28 4.38
CA HIS A 119 7.03 10.08 4.55
C HIS A 119 6.85 11.41 3.78
N ASP A 120 6.24 12.40 4.44
CA ASP A 120 6.13 13.75 3.90
C ASP A 120 7.55 14.36 3.75
N ALA A 121 7.69 15.33 2.85
CA ALA A 121 8.96 16.01 2.52
C ALA A 121 10.03 15.20 1.77
N PHE A 122 9.83 13.89 1.54
CA PHE A 122 10.72 13.08 0.70
C PHE A 122 10.41 13.20 -0.80
N THR A 123 9.16 13.48 -1.12
CA THR A 123 8.70 13.66 -2.50
C THR A 123 7.91 14.97 -2.63
N PRO A 124 7.56 15.42 -3.84
CA PRO A 124 6.60 16.51 -4.02
C PRO A 124 5.19 16.19 -3.52
N HIS A 125 4.89 14.93 -3.21
CA HIS A 125 3.62 14.47 -2.69
C HIS A 125 3.62 14.48 -1.16
N THR A 126 2.42 14.58 -0.61
CA THR A 126 2.15 14.49 0.82
C THR A 126 1.09 13.43 1.09
N HIS A 127 0.94 12.99 2.33
CA HIS A 127 -0.09 12.03 2.70
C HIS A 127 -1.51 12.52 2.36
N HIS A 128 -1.75 13.84 2.27
CA HIS A 128 -3.02 14.38 1.78
C HIS A 128 -3.33 13.98 0.33
N ASP A 129 -2.31 13.80 -0.51
CA ASP A 129 -2.47 13.28 -1.87
C ASP A 129 -2.90 11.81 -1.85
N LEU A 130 -2.30 10.99 -0.98
CA LEU A 130 -2.69 9.60 -0.76
C LEU A 130 -4.14 9.50 -0.27
N VAL A 131 -4.51 10.29 0.74
CA VAL A 131 -5.89 10.34 1.27
C VAL A 131 -6.87 10.62 0.13
N ARG A 132 -6.68 11.72 -0.60
CA ARG A 132 -7.56 12.12 -1.71
C ARG A 132 -7.62 11.07 -2.81
N PHE A 133 -6.49 10.44 -3.14
CA PHE A 133 -6.41 9.41 -4.16
C PHE A 133 -7.17 8.15 -3.76
N LEU A 134 -6.91 7.63 -2.55
CA LEU A 134 -7.53 6.42 -2.04
C LEU A 134 -9.04 6.61 -1.78
N GLU A 135 -9.45 7.77 -1.28
CA GLU A 135 -10.88 8.07 -1.11
C GLU A 135 -11.64 8.04 -2.43
N ARG A 136 -11.05 8.60 -3.51
CA ARG A 136 -11.60 8.53 -4.87
C ARG A 136 -11.62 7.10 -5.42
N ALA A 137 -10.67 6.26 -5.03
CA ALA A 137 -10.61 4.84 -5.37
C ALA A 137 -11.55 3.96 -4.52
N GLY A 138 -12.42 4.57 -3.69
CA GLY A 138 -13.47 3.86 -2.95
C GLY A 138 -13.07 3.41 -1.55
N TYR A 139 -11.97 3.92 -0.98
CA TYR A 139 -11.56 3.60 0.39
C TYR A 139 -12.12 4.60 1.41
N VAL A 140 -12.31 4.12 2.64
CA VAL A 140 -12.36 4.95 3.86
C VAL A 140 -10.93 5.05 4.39
N VAL A 141 -10.44 6.27 4.60
CA VAL A 141 -9.05 6.52 4.97
C VAL A 141 -8.99 7.20 6.34
N GLU A 142 -8.09 6.74 7.19
CA GLU A 142 -7.76 7.30 8.49
C GLU A 142 -6.26 7.58 8.54
N THR A 143 -5.85 8.69 9.14
CA THR A 143 -4.43 9.03 9.35
C THR A 143 -4.12 9.23 10.83
N PHE A 144 -2.90 8.90 11.22
CA PHE A 144 -2.42 8.96 12.59
C PHE A 144 -1.03 9.63 12.58
N PRO A 145 -0.83 10.73 13.31
CA PRO A 145 0.46 11.41 13.32
C PRO A 145 1.51 10.58 14.08
N ASN A 146 2.76 10.61 13.61
CA ASN A 146 3.90 10.17 14.41
C ASN A 146 4.15 11.21 15.53
N GLN A 147 4.38 10.74 16.76
CA GLN A 147 4.56 11.64 17.92
C GLN A 147 5.94 12.31 17.98
N VAL A 148 6.91 11.78 17.22
CA VAL A 148 8.33 12.19 17.28
C VAL A 148 8.72 12.98 16.02
N HIS A 149 8.24 12.56 14.85
CA HIS A 149 8.62 13.15 13.57
C HIS A 149 7.40 13.78 12.90
N ALA A 150 7.45 15.10 12.67
CA ALA A 150 6.32 15.85 12.09
C ALA A 150 6.03 15.47 10.62
N ASP A 151 7.05 15.02 9.91
CA ASP A 151 6.96 14.64 8.49
C ASP A 151 6.63 13.14 8.30
N LEU A 152 6.39 12.40 9.38
CA LEU A 152 6.02 10.99 9.35
C LEU A 152 4.65 10.76 9.98
N GLY A 153 3.98 9.69 9.55
CA GLY A 153 2.80 9.20 10.22
C GLY A 153 2.24 7.97 9.55
N TYR A 154 1.11 7.50 10.04
CA TYR A 154 0.48 6.27 9.58
C TYR A 154 -0.81 6.57 8.85
N LEU A 155 -1.08 5.80 7.80
CA LEU A 155 -2.33 5.80 7.07
C LEU A 155 -2.91 4.40 7.07
N ARG A 156 -4.20 4.31 7.37
CA ARG A 156 -5.01 3.10 7.20
C ARG A 156 -6.09 3.40 6.17
N ALA A 157 -6.25 2.52 5.19
CA ALA A 157 -7.35 2.58 4.25
C ALA A 157 -8.08 1.23 4.21
N ALA A 158 -9.41 1.26 4.21
CA ALA A 158 -10.25 0.07 4.07
C ALA A 158 -11.29 0.29 2.95
N ARG A 159 -11.45 -0.70 2.08
CA ARG A 159 -12.41 -0.64 0.97
C ARG A 159 -13.84 -0.47 1.51
N ARG A 160 -14.60 0.45 0.91
CA ARG A 160 -16.05 0.55 1.17
C ARG A 160 -16.73 -0.67 0.58
N HIS A 161 -17.03 -1.66 1.41
CA HIS A 161 -18.01 -2.69 1.05
C HIS A 161 -19.38 -2.06 1.17
N GLY A 162 -20.08 -1.90 0.07
CA GLY A 162 -21.46 -1.45 0.10
C GLY A 162 -22.28 -2.41 0.97
N ALA A 163 -23.00 -1.88 1.96
CA ALA A 163 -24.17 -2.59 2.47
C ALA A 163 -25.03 -2.92 1.25
N GLY A 164 -25.34 -4.20 1.04
CA GLY A 164 -26.01 -4.67 -0.17
C GLY A 164 -27.19 -3.78 -0.56
N ALA A 165 -27.29 -3.46 -1.84
CA ALA A 165 -28.50 -2.88 -2.42
C ALA A 165 -29.66 -3.87 -2.18
N GLY A 166 -30.43 -3.64 -1.11
CA GLY A 166 -31.41 -4.62 -0.64
C GLY A 166 -32.18 -4.18 0.60
N ALA A 167 -32.75 -2.99 0.59
CA ALA A 167 -33.91 -2.66 1.44
C ALA A 167 -34.67 -1.51 0.78
N THR A 168 -35.67 -1.86 -0.02
CA THR A 168 -36.73 -0.94 -0.40
C THR A 168 -37.37 -0.40 0.87
N THR A 169 -37.36 0.91 1.02
CA THR A 169 -38.06 1.65 2.07
C THR A 169 -39.56 1.39 1.95
N GLY A 170 -40.06 0.41 2.69
CA GLY A 170 -41.48 0.25 2.96
C GLY A 170 -41.96 1.45 3.77
N GLN A 171 -42.91 2.21 3.20
CA GLN A 171 -43.59 3.26 3.93
C GLN A 171 -44.35 2.67 5.12
N PRO A 172 -44.36 3.34 6.29
CA PRO A 172 -45.18 2.90 7.42
C PRO A 172 -46.67 3.15 7.11
N THR A 173 -47.44 2.08 7.12
CA THR A 173 -48.91 2.12 7.11
C THR A 173 -49.39 2.77 8.42
N PRO A 174 -50.29 3.78 8.41
CA PRO A 174 -50.80 4.36 9.65
C PRO A 174 -51.77 3.38 10.34
N LEU A 175 -51.51 3.14 11.63
CA LEU A 175 -52.41 2.42 12.54
C LEU A 175 -53.72 3.20 12.68
N HIS A 176 -54.82 2.58 12.25
CA HIS A 176 -56.17 3.04 12.53
C HIS A 176 -56.49 2.75 14.00
N VAL A 177 -56.75 3.79 14.79
CA VAL A 177 -57.22 3.64 16.17
C VAL A 177 -58.74 3.63 16.15
N ASP A 178 -59.33 2.44 16.18
CA ASP A 178 -60.77 2.28 16.41
C ASP A 178 -61.09 2.59 17.87
N GLY A 179 -61.53 3.83 18.11
CA GLY A 179 -62.12 4.24 19.38
C GLY A 179 -63.59 3.82 19.46
N ARG A 180 -63.87 2.73 20.18
CA ARG A 180 -65.20 2.43 20.73
C ARG A 180 -65.08 1.92 22.16
N SER A 181 -65.45 2.77 23.13
CA SER A 181 -66.44 2.51 24.18
C SER A 181 -66.29 3.54 25.31
N LEU A 182 -67.19 4.53 25.33
CA LEU A 182 -68.24 4.75 26.33
C LEU A 182 -69.03 6.02 25.94
#